data_AF-A0A7W2FD25-F1
#
_entry.id   AF-A0A7W2FD25-F1
#
_cell.length_a   1.000
_cell.length_b   1.000
_cell.length_c   1.000
_cell.angle_alpha   90.00
_cell.angle_beta   90.00
_cell.angle_gamma   90.00
#
_symmetry.space_group_name_H-M   'P 1'
#
loop_
_entity.id
_entity.type
_entity.pdbx_description
1 polymer ?
#
loop_
_entity_poly.entity_id
_entity_poly.type
_entity_poly.pdbx_seq_one_letter_code
_entity_poly.pdbx_strand_id
1 'polypeptide(L)'
;MTNLHQTQHLSHKNKTMATLLAFVLGGLGGHRLYLRGARDRWLWVHLASLPAAALVAAAVPGADWFYKILPMVVSALVGFLEALVLGLMPDEKWDSLYNTGSGRESASNWPLAVLLVATLMVGAGMLIATISRLFDLLYTGGAYG
;
A
#
# COMPACT_ATOMS: atom_id res chain seq x y z
N MET A 1 5.35 40.91 26.24
CA MET A 1 6.30 39.92 26.81
C MET A 1 5.45 38.69 27.13
N THR A 2 5.43 37.58 26.41
CA THR A 2 6.49 36.84 25.72
C THR A 2 5.80 35.93 24.68
N ASN A 3 6.34 35.85 23.46
CA ASN A 3 5.85 34.97 22.40
C ASN A 3 5.93 33.51 22.86
N LEU A 4 4.78 32.86 23.07
CA LEU A 4 4.70 31.40 23.09
C LEU A 4 4.52 30.93 21.65
N HIS A 5 5.59 31.00 20.85
CA HIS A 5 5.71 30.12 19.69
C HIS A 5 5.81 28.71 20.26
N GLN A 6 4.66 28.09 20.48
CA GLN A 6 4.54 26.67 20.74
C GLN A 6 5.03 25.99 19.47
N THR A 7 6.34 25.71 19.40
CA THR A 7 6.92 24.82 18.41
C THR A 7 6.32 23.46 18.69
N GLN A 8 5.13 23.23 18.13
CA GLN A 8 4.57 21.90 17.96
C GLN A 8 5.65 21.12 17.23
N HIS A 9 6.39 20.30 17.98
CA HIS A 9 7.38 19.39 17.43
C HIS A 9 6.58 18.33 16.67
N LEU A 10 6.12 18.67 15.48
CA LEU A 10 5.42 17.76 14.59
C LEU A 10 6.41 16.63 14.30
N SER A 11 6.04 15.42 14.72
CA SER A 11 6.85 14.23 14.51
C SER A 11 7.17 14.09 13.03
N HIS A 12 8.46 14.20 12.67
CA HIS A 12 8.92 14.05 11.30
C HIS A 12 8.73 12.60 10.84
N LYS A 13 7.96 12.41 9.76
CA LYS A 13 7.62 11.12 9.18
C LYS A 13 8.67 10.71 8.14
N ASN A 14 9.10 9.45 8.23
CA ASN A 14 10.13 8.88 7.37
C ASN A 14 9.50 8.29 6.11
N LYS A 15 9.93 8.79 4.94
CA LYS A 15 9.47 8.33 3.63
C LYS A 15 9.78 6.85 3.37
N THR A 16 11.02 6.42 3.64
CA THR A 16 11.43 5.02 3.46
C THR A 16 10.60 4.07 4.32
N MET A 17 10.27 4.46 5.55
CA MET A 17 9.39 3.65 6.40
C MET A 17 7.97 3.56 5.84
N ALA A 18 7.42 4.67 5.36
CA ALA A 18 6.08 4.66 4.74
C ALA A 18 6.04 3.78 3.49
N THR A 19 7.06 3.86 2.63
CA THR A 19 7.21 2.98 1.46
C THR A 19 7.36 1.52 1.87
N LEU A 20 8.12 1.22 2.93
CA LEU A 20 8.32 -0.15 3.42
C LEU A 20 7.02 -0.74 3.95
N LEU A 21 6.26 0.05 4.71
CA LEU A 21 4.94 -0.35 5.18
C LEU A 21 3.95 -0.56 4.03
N ALA A 22 4.06 0.21 2.95
CA ALA A 22 3.23 0.02 1.77
C ALA A 22 3.64 -1.25 1.00
N PHE A 23 4.93 -1.58 0.98
CA PHE A 23 5.42 -2.82 0.37
C PHE A 23 5.00 -4.07 1.17
N VAL A 24 5.22 -4.08 2.49
CA VAL A 24 4.97 -5.28 3.32
C VAL A 24 3.50 -5.40 3.74
N LEU A 25 2.87 -4.28 4.10
CA LEU A 25 1.52 -4.21 4.67
C LEU A 25 0.56 -3.40 3.79
N GLY A 26 0.88 -3.24 2.51
CA GLY A 26 0.07 -2.48 1.55
C GLY A 26 -1.36 -3.01 1.44
N GLY A 27 -1.53 -4.34 1.37
CA GLY A 27 -2.84 -4.98 1.34
C GLY A 27 -3.70 -4.74 2.58
N LEU A 28 -3.10 -4.30 3.70
CA LEU A 28 -3.82 -3.93 4.92
C LEU A 28 -3.82 -2.41 5.18
N GLY A 29 -3.22 -1.62 4.28
CA GLY A 29 -3.11 -0.17 4.43
C GLY A 29 -2.15 0.29 5.53
N GLY A 30 -1.15 -0.50 5.92
CA GLY A 30 -0.24 -0.17 7.03
C GLY A 30 0.45 1.19 6.89
N HIS A 31 0.82 1.59 5.67
CA HIS A 31 1.38 2.91 5.38
C HIS A 31 0.37 4.05 5.61
N ARG A 32 -0.92 3.83 5.34
CA ARG A 32 -1.98 4.83 5.59
C ARG A 32 -2.20 5.03 7.08
N LEU A 33 -2.18 3.95 7.85
CA LEU A 33 -2.23 4.02 9.31
C LEU A 33 -1.04 4.83 9.85
N TYR A 34 0.17 4.60 9.33
CA TYR A 34 1.35 5.37 9.71
C TYR A 34 1.26 6.86 9.35
N LEU A 35 0.75 7.19 8.17
CA LEU A 35 0.69 8.58 7.70
C LEU A 35 -0.46 9.38 8.30
N ARG A 36 -1.67 8.81 8.30
CA ARG A 36 -2.93 9.51 8.57
C ARG A 36 -3.70 8.97 9.78
N GLY A 37 -3.25 7.86 10.37
CA GLY A 37 -3.92 7.22 11.50
C GLY A 37 -5.24 6.53 11.13
N ALA A 38 -6.00 6.10 12.14
CA ALA A 38 -7.24 5.34 11.97
C ALA A 38 -8.42 6.14 11.36
N ARG A 39 -8.25 7.45 11.16
CA ARG A 39 -9.27 8.32 10.54
C ARG A 39 -9.23 8.27 9.00
N ASP A 40 -8.25 7.60 8.39
CA ASP A 40 -8.19 7.49 6.93
C ASP A 40 -9.26 6.54 6.38
N ARG A 41 -10.17 7.04 5.55
CA ARG A 41 -11.20 6.23 4.88
C ARG A 41 -10.60 5.12 4.02
N TRP A 42 -9.46 5.36 3.37
CA TRP A 42 -8.84 4.38 2.48
C TRP A 42 -8.18 3.23 3.24
N LEU A 43 -7.68 3.46 4.45
CA LEU A 43 -7.23 2.39 5.35
C LEU A 43 -8.34 1.37 5.56
N TRP A 44 -9.56 1.85 5.83
CA TRP A 44 -10.72 0.97 6.03
C TRP A 44 -11.10 0.20 4.78
N VAL A 45 -10.87 0.74 3.58
CA VAL A 45 -11.06 0.02 2.32
C VAL A 45 -10.07 -1.14 2.19
N HIS A 46 -8.79 -0.94 2.54
CA HIS A 46 -7.81 -2.04 2.56
C HIS A 46 -8.20 -3.12 3.57
N LEU A 47 -8.56 -2.72 4.80
CA LEU A 47 -9.00 -3.66 5.83
C LEU A 47 -10.28 -4.40 5.44
N ALA A 48 -11.18 -3.76 4.70
CA ALA A 48 -12.40 -4.38 4.19
C ALA A 48 -12.15 -5.47 3.13
N SER A 49 -10.93 -5.59 2.58
CA SER A 49 -10.59 -6.67 1.66
C SER A 49 -10.68 -8.06 2.31
N LEU A 50 -10.37 -8.17 3.61
CA LEU A 50 -10.48 -9.41 4.39
C LEU A 50 -11.93 -9.89 4.53
N PRO A 51 -12.87 -9.09 5.09
CA PRO A 51 -14.28 -9.50 5.15
C PRO A 51 -14.90 -9.61 3.76
N ALA A 52 -14.44 -8.85 2.75
CA ALA A 52 -14.90 -9.04 1.37
C ALA A 52 -14.51 -10.43 0.82
N ALA A 53 -13.26 -10.87 1.04
CA ALA A 53 -12.82 -12.21 0.67
C ALA A 53 -13.62 -13.30 1.40
N ALA A 54 -13.85 -13.12 2.71
CA ALA A 54 -14.68 -14.03 3.49
C ALA A 54 -16.14 -14.07 3.00
N LEU A 55 -16.70 -12.91 2.62
CA LEU A 55 -18.04 -12.80 2.07
C LEU A 55 -18.16 -13.55 0.74
N VAL A 56 -17.18 -13.41 -0.16
CA VAL A 56 -17.15 -14.17 -1.43
C VAL A 56 -17.10 -15.68 -1.15
N ALA A 57 -16.25 -16.09 -0.21
CA ALA A 57 -16.13 -17.51 0.16
C ALA A 57 -17.43 -18.09 0.74
N ALA A 58 -18.17 -17.29 1.53
CA ALA A 58 -19.44 -17.69 2.13
C ALA A 58 -20.61 -17.65 1.13
N ALA A 59 -20.66 -16.63 0.27
CA ALA A 59 -21.73 -16.44 -0.70
C ALA A 59 -21.67 -17.43 -1.87
N VAL A 60 -20.45 -17.81 -2.29
CA VAL A 60 -20.23 -18.74 -3.41
C VAL A 60 -19.20 -19.81 -3.00
N PRO A 61 -19.58 -20.81 -2.18
CA PRO A 61 -18.64 -21.82 -1.68
C PRO A 61 -17.97 -22.64 -2.78
N GLY A 62 -18.65 -22.83 -3.92
CA GLY A 62 -18.13 -23.55 -5.09
C GLY A 62 -17.21 -22.73 -6.00
N ALA A 63 -17.00 -21.43 -5.73
CA ALA A 63 -16.07 -20.62 -6.51
C ALA A 63 -14.64 -21.13 -6.36
N ASP A 64 -13.86 -21.01 -7.44
CA ASP A 64 -12.41 -21.23 -7.40
C ASP A 64 -11.78 -20.35 -6.31
N TRP A 65 -10.77 -20.89 -5.63
CA TRP A 65 -10.08 -20.23 -4.52
C TRP A 65 -9.53 -18.86 -4.93
N PHE A 66 -9.12 -18.69 -6.20
CA PHE A 66 -8.64 -17.43 -6.75
C PHE A 66 -9.67 -16.31 -6.58
N TYR A 67 -10.94 -16.55 -6.94
CA TYR A 67 -11.99 -15.55 -6.81
C TYR A 67 -12.26 -15.18 -5.34
N LYS A 68 -12.10 -16.15 -4.43
CA LYS A 68 -12.29 -15.94 -2.99
C LYS A 68 -11.23 -15.00 -2.42
N ILE A 69 -9.97 -15.13 -2.85
CA ILE A 69 -8.87 -14.27 -2.37
C ILE A 69 -8.69 -12.99 -3.19
N LEU A 70 -9.34 -12.87 -4.34
CA LEU A 70 -9.17 -11.76 -5.28
C LEU A 70 -9.31 -10.37 -4.62
N PRO A 71 -10.24 -10.12 -3.68
CA PRO A 71 -10.31 -8.83 -2.99
C PRO A 71 -9.01 -8.46 -2.26
N MET A 72 -8.35 -9.43 -1.62
CA MET A 72 -7.07 -9.23 -0.92
C MET A 72 -5.93 -9.00 -1.91
N VAL A 73 -5.92 -9.75 -3.02
CA VAL A 73 -4.93 -9.60 -4.11
C VAL A 73 -4.99 -8.19 -4.69
N VAL A 74 -6.19 -7.69 -5.00
CA VAL A 74 -6.38 -6.32 -5.51
C VAL A 74 -5.90 -5.29 -4.47
N SER A 75 -6.22 -5.50 -3.19
CA SER A 75 -5.76 -4.61 -2.13
C SER A 75 -4.24 -4.56 -2.02
N ALA A 76 -3.57 -5.71 -2.14
CA ALA A 76 -2.11 -5.79 -2.15
C ALA A 76 -1.48 -5.09 -3.36
N LEU A 77 -2.05 -5.26 -4.56
CA LEU A 77 -1.61 -4.57 -5.79
C LEU A 77 -1.72 -3.05 -5.65
N VAL A 78 -2.82 -2.55 -5.09
CA VAL A 78 -2.96 -1.12 -4.77
C VAL A 78 -1.89 -0.68 -3.77
N GLY A 79 -1.61 -1.49 -2.74
CA GLY A 79 -0.54 -1.23 -1.78
C GLY A 79 0.85 -1.11 -2.41
N PHE A 80 1.19 -1.98 -3.38
CA PHE A 80 2.44 -1.87 -4.14
C PHE A 80 2.48 -0.61 -5.01
N LEU A 81 1.37 -0.26 -5.65
CA LEU A 81 1.28 1.00 -6.40
C LEU A 81 1.50 2.20 -5.47
N GLU A 82 0.90 2.20 -4.28
CA GLU A 82 1.08 3.25 -3.29
C GLU A 82 2.53 3.30 -2.76
N ALA A 83 3.18 2.15 -2.57
CA ALA A 83 4.60 2.09 -2.23
C ALA A 83 5.46 2.81 -3.27
N LEU A 84 5.22 2.55 -4.56
CA LEU A 84 5.92 3.25 -5.65
C LEU A 84 5.60 4.75 -5.65
N VAL A 85 4.33 5.13 -5.51
CA VAL A 85 3.92 6.54 -5.46
C VAL A 85 4.58 7.29 -4.31
N LEU A 86 4.63 6.69 -3.11
CA LEU A 86 5.25 7.32 -1.94
C LEU A 86 6.77 7.33 -2.06
N GLY A 87 7.39 6.25 -2.51
CA GLY A 87 8.84 6.15 -2.61
C GLY A 87 9.46 6.99 -3.73
N LEU A 88 8.74 7.16 -4.85
CA LEU A 88 9.15 8.03 -5.96
C LEU A 88 8.75 9.50 -5.76
N MET A 89 8.01 9.82 -4.71
CA MET A 89 7.64 11.19 -4.39
C MET A 89 8.91 12.03 -4.16
N PRO A 90 9.08 13.19 -4.83
CA PRO A 90 10.16 14.12 -4.53
C PRO A 90 10.17 14.50 -3.05
N ASP A 91 11.36 14.69 -2.48
CA ASP A 91 11.52 14.95 -1.04
C ASP A 91 10.83 16.25 -0.60
N GLU A 92 10.87 17.28 -1.44
CA GLU A 92 10.23 18.57 -1.18
C GLU A 92 8.70 18.43 -1.15
N LYS A 93 8.16 17.62 -2.07
CA LYS A 93 6.72 17.30 -2.09
C LYS A 93 6.33 16.45 -0.89
N TRP A 94 7.17 15.49 -0.50
CA TRP A 94 6.95 14.69 0.70
C TRP A 94 6.90 15.58 1.96
N ASP A 95 7.87 16.46 2.11
CA ASP A 95 7.96 17.32 3.29
C ASP A 95 6.82 18.33 3.37
N SER A 96 6.41 18.92 2.24
CA SER A 96 5.26 19.83 2.20
C SER A 96 3.95 19.15 2.61
N LEU A 97 3.80 17.84 2.35
CA LEU A 97 2.57 17.09 2.65
C LEU A 97 2.54 16.49 4.06
N TYR A 98 3.68 15.96 4.54
CA TYR A 98 3.72 15.13 5.75
C TYR A 98 4.58 15.72 6.87
N ASN A 99 5.48 16.65 6.56
CA ASN A 99 6.47 17.19 7.49
C ASN A 99 6.46 18.73 7.57
N THR A 100 5.34 19.36 7.22
CA THR A 100 5.18 20.82 7.26
C THR A 100 5.51 21.33 8.67
N GLY A 101 6.49 22.22 8.78
CA GLY A 101 6.90 22.77 10.08
C GLY A 101 7.73 21.84 10.97
N SER A 102 8.22 20.71 10.45
CA SER A 102 9.12 19.80 11.20
C SER A 102 10.56 20.33 11.34
N GLY A 103 10.95 21.33 10.55
CA GLY A 103 12.28 21.93 10.56
C GLY A 103 13.41 21.00 10.06
N ARG A 104 13.05 19.84 9.47
CA ARG A 104 13.99 18.86 8.91
C ARG A 104 13.59 18.55 7.47
N GLU A 105 14.58 18.45 6.60
CA GLU A 105 14.40 17.99 5.23
C GLU A 105 14.56 16.47 5.14
N SER A 106 13.69 15.85 4.35
CA SER A 106 13.81 14.45 3.97
C SER A 106 14.88 14.30 2.91
N ALA A 107 15.70 13.25 3.04
CA ALA A 107 16.66 12.88 2.02
C ALA A 107 16.42 11.42 1.62
N SER A 108 16.13 11.21 0.34
CA SER A 108 16.02 9.87 -0.26
C SER A 108 17.36 9.15 -0.20
N ASN A 109 17.38 7.97 0.41
CA ASN A 109 18.59 7.18 0.61
C ASN A 109 18.59 5.92 -0.26
N TRP A 110 19.77 5.33 -0.50
CA TRP A 110 19.92 4.11 -1.31
C TRP A 110 18.99 2.93 -0.91
N PRO A 111 18.62 2.69 0.38
CA PRO A 111 17.70 1.60 0.71
C PRO A 111 16.31 1.79 0.10
N LEU A 112 15.87 3.04 -0.09
CA LEU A 112 14.63 3.36 -0.75
C LEU A 112 14.66 2.91 -2.22
N ALA A 113 15.78 3.09 -2.91
CA ALA A 113 15.93 2.64 -4.30
C ALA A 113 15.81 1.11 -4.42
N VAL A 114 16.46 0.35 -3.52
CA VAL A 114 16.34 -1.12 -3.48
C VAL A 114 14.89 -1.54 -3.21
N LEU A 115 14.24 -0.87 -2.26
CA LEU A 115 12.84 -1.13 -1.93
C LEU A 115 11.90 -0.86 -3.12
N LEU A 116 12.14 0.20 -3.90
CA LEU A 116 11.38 0.51 -5.11
C LEU A 116 11.55 -0.57 -6.18
N VAL A 117 12.78 -1.04 -6.41
CA VAL A 117 13.05 -2.14 -7.35
C VAL A 117 12.35 -3.42 -6.91
N ALA A 118 12.45 -3.78 -5.63
CA ALA A 118 11.77 -4.96 -5.07
C ALA A 118 10.23 -4.83 -5.18
N THR A 119 9.69 -3.65 -4.88
CA THR A 119 8.27 -3.34 -5.01
C THR A 119 7.80 -3.51 -6.45
N LEU A 120 8.55 -2.97 -7.42
CA LEU A 120 8.20 -3.10 -8.83
C LEU A 120 8.25 -4.56 -9.28
N MET A 121 9.30 -5.30 -8.92
CA MET A 121 9.48 -6.70 -9.29
C MET A 121 8.33 -7.57 -8.76
N VAL A 122 8.02 -7.47 -7.46
CA VAL A 122 6.96 -8.25 -6.83
C VAL A 122 5.58 -7.79 -7.30
N GLY A 123 5.34 -6.48 -7.34
CA GLY A 123 4.05 -5.91 -7.75
C GLY A 123 3.70 -6.22 -9.20
N ALA A 124 4.66 -6.05 -10.13
CA ALA A 124 4.46 -6.39 -11.53
C ALA A 124 4.28 -7.90 -11.74
N GLY A 125 5.09 -8.73 -11.05
CA GLY A 125 4.94 -10.19 -11.10
C GLY A 125 3.57 -10.64 -10.60
N MET A 126 3.11 -10.10 -9.47
CA MET A 126 1.78 -10.38 -8.92
C MET A 126 0.67 -9.91 -9.85
N LEU A 127 0.81 -8.74 -10.49
CA LEU A 127 -0.16 -8.22 -11.45
C LEU A 127 -0.30 -9.17 -12.65
N ILE A 128 0.83 -9.55 -13.24
CA ILE A 128 0.87 -10.47 -14.38
C ILE A 128 0.25 -11.81 -13.99
N ALA A 129 0.68 -12.41 -12.87
CA ALA A 129 0.14 -13.67 -12.39
C ALA A 129 -1.38 -13.60 -12.15
N THR A 130 -1.88 -12.49 -11.60
CA THR A 130 -3.32 -12.29 -11.36
C THR A 130 -4.10 -12.25 -12.67
N ILE A 131 -3.62 -11.50 -13.67
CA ILE A 131 -4.29 -11.38 -14.97
C ILE A 131 -4.21 -12.71 -15.73
N SER A 132 -3.05 -13.37 -15.72
CA SER A 132 -2.87 -14.70 -16.33
C SER A 132 -3.83 -15.72 -15.74
N ARG A 133 -3.94 -15.80 -14.41
CA ARG A 133 -4.87 -16.72 -13.73
C ARG A 133 -6.33 -16.38 -14.00
N LEU A 134 -6.67 -15.09 -14.03
CA LEU A 134 -8.03 -14.66 -14.37
C LEU A 134 -8.42 -15.13 -15.78
N PHE A 135 -7.54 -14.94 -16.78
CA PHE A 135 -7.83 -15.40 -18.13
C PHE A 135 -7.85 -16.93 -18.26
N ASP A 136 -6.99 -17.63 -17.56
CA ASP A 136 -7.03 -19.09 -17.48
C ASP A 136 -8.40 -19.59 -16.98
N LEU A 137 -8.89 -19.04 -15.87
CA LEU A 137 -10.21 -19.41 -15.33
C LEU A 137 -11.36 -19.04 -16.26
N LEU A 138 -11.31 -17.88 -16.93
CA LEU A 138 -12.38 -17.42 -17.82
C LEU A 138 -12.46 -18.20 -19.14
N TYR A 139 -11.32 -18.57 -19.73
CA TYR A 139 -11.28 -19.15 -21.08
C TYR A 139 -11.00 -20.65 -21.12
N THR A 140 -10.33 -21.21 -20.11
CA THR A 140 -9.93 -22.63 -20.09
C THR A 140 -10.61 -23.39 -18.95
N GLY A 141 -11.27 -22.68 -18.03
CA GLY A 141 -11.83 -23.28 -16.81
C GLY A 141 -10.77 -23.62 -15.76
N GLY A 142 -9.55 -23.09 -15.89
CA GLY A 142 -8.47 -23.30 -14.93
C GLY A 142 -7.49 -24.43 -15.30
N ALA A 143 -7.40 -24.79 -16.58
CA ALA A 143 -6.60 -25.92 -17.06
C ALA A 143 -5.09 -25.78 -16.79
N TYR A 144 -4.60 -24.56 -16.56
CA TYR A 144 -3.17 -24.26 -16.38
C TYR A 144 -2.79 -23.92 -14.94
N GLY A 145 -3.69 -24.12 -13.97
CA GLY A 145 -3.40 -24.10 -12.53
C GLY A 145 -4.17 -23.07 -11.77
#